data_AF-A0A4U9UZ35-F1
#
_entry.id   AF-A0A4U9UZ35-F1
#
_cell.length_a   1.000
_cell.length_b   1.000
_cell.length_c   1.000
_cell.angle_alpha   90.00
_cell.angle_beta   90.00
_cell.angle_gamma   90.00
#
_symmetry.space_group_name_H-M   'P 1'
#
loop_
_entity.id
_entity.type
_entity.pdbx_description
1 polymer ?
#
loop_
_entity_poly.entity_id
_entity_poly.type
_entity_poly.pdbx_seq_one_letter_code
_entity_poly.pdbx_strand_id
1 'polypeptide(L)'
;MIISEMQRKLATWTAADPSRRVERLLRLITLCRANNLAPSMSRRGNCWDNAVAESFFSSLKKERVRKRIYKTRDMARADIFDYIEVFYNRTRRHSHLGGVSPEAFEKASP
;
A
#
# COMPACT_ATOMS: atom_id res chain seq x y z
N MET A 1 -6.54 -7.34 1.67
CA MET A 1 -7.02 -6.08 1.05
C MET A 1 -5.89 -5.13 0.63
N ILE A 2 -4.82 -4.99 1.42
CA ILE A 2 -3.67 -4.10 1.12
C ILE A 2 -2.82 -4.58 -0.08
N ILE A 3 -2.72 -5.90 -0.30
CA ILE A 3 -1.81 -6.49 -1.30
C ILE A 3 -2.32 -6.32 -2.74
N SER A 4 -3.61 -6.54 -2.99
CA SER A 4 -4.21 -6.37 -4.32
C SER A 4 -4.29 -4.90 -4.78
N GLU A 5 -4.33 -3.96 -3.84
CA GLU A 5 -4.29 -2.52 -4.11
C GLU A 5 -2.86 -2.04 -4.42
N MET A 6 -1.86 -2.58 -3.72
CA MET A 6 -0.44 -2.26 -3.96
C MET A 6 0.08 -2.81 -5.29
N GLN A 7 -0.34 -4.01 -5.69
CA GLN A 7 0.02 -4.57 -7.00
C GLN A 7 -0.54 -3.74 -8.17
N ARG A 8 -1.75 -3.18 -8.03
CA ARG A 8 -2.33 -2.25 -9.03
C ARG A 8 -1.62 -0.91 -9.08
N LYS A 9 -1.19 -0.36 -7.93
CA LYS A 9 -0.45 0.91 -7.87
C LYS A 9 0.96 0.80 -8.44
N LEU A 10 1.64 -0.35 -8.32
CA LEU A 10 2.99 -0.54 -8.85
C LEU A 10 3.04 -0.63 -10.40
N ALA A 11 1.97 -1.12 -11.03
CA ALA A 11 1.88 -1.26 -12.49
C ALA A 11 1.68 0.07 -13.23
N THR A 12 1.15 1.10 -12.56
CA THR A 12 0.78 2.38 -13.19
C THR A 12 1.88 3.45 -13.13
N TRP A 13 2.93 3.23 -12.33
CA TRP A 13 3.99 4.21 -12.06
C TRP A 13 5.02 4.36 -13.19
N THR A 14 5.22 3.35 -14.04
CA THR A 14 6.25 3.38 -15.09
C THR A 14 5.85 4.05 -16.41
N ALA A 15 4.65 4.62 -16.52
CA ALA A 15 4.16 5.15 -17.82
C ALA A 15 3.36 6.47 -17.70
N ALA A 16 3.61 7.32 -16.71
CA ALA A 16 2.75 8.48 -16.43
C ALA A 16 3.19 9.80 -17.08
N ASP A 17 2.69 10.06 -18.29
CA ASP A 17 2.57 11.41 -18.85
C ASP A 17 1.64 12.28 -17.96
N PRO A 18 2.13 13.42 -17.41
CA PRO A 18 1.35 14.31 -16.56
C PRO A 18 0.09 14.87 -17.23
N SER A 19 0.06 14.98 -18.57
CA SER A 19 -1.05 15.55 -19.34
C SER A 19 -2.34 14.73 -19.24
N ARG A 20 -2.24 13.44 -18.90
CA ARG A 20 -3.38 12.50 -18.82
C ARG A 20 -3.89 12.26 -17.40
N ARG A 21 -3.53 13.12 -16.44
CA ARG A 21 -3.92 12.94 -15.03
C ARG A 21 -5.44 12.87 -14.84
N VAL A 22 -6.19 13.71 -15.53
CA VAL A 22 -7.67 13.71 -15.49
C VAL A 22 -8.24 12.45 -16.12
N GLU A 23 -7.71 12.02 -17.28
CA GLU A 23 -8.13 10.79 -17.97
C GLU A 23 -7.96 9.56 -17.09
N ARG A 24 -6.82 9.45 -16.39
CA ARG A 24 -6.55 8.35 -15.45
C ARG A 24 -7.48 8.38 -14.25
N LEU A 25 -7.76 9.56 -13.71
CA LEU A 25 -8.67 9.73 -12.57
C LEU A 25 -10.10 9.28 -12.95
N LEU A 26 -10.58 9.70 -14.12
CA LEU A 26 -11.90 9.31 -14.62
C LEU A 26 -11.99 7.79 -14.83
N ARG A 27 -10.97 7.18 -15.45
CA ARG A 27 -10.90 5.72 -15.60
C ARG A 27 -10.97 4.99 -14.27
N LEU A 28 -10.24 5.48 -13.25
CA LEU A 28 -10.26 4.90 -11.91
C LEU A 28 -11.64 5.01 -11.23
N ILE A 29 -12.28 6.17 -11.33
CA ILE A 29 -13.63 6.39 -10.75
C ILE A 29 -14.65 5.43 -11.40
N THR A 30 -14.61 5.29 -12.72
CA THR A 30 -15.48 4.36 -13.44
C THR A 30 -15.24 2.91 -13.00
N LEU A 31 -13.98 2.50 -12.84
CA LEU A 31 -13.64 1.17 -12.34
C LEU A 31 -14.19 0.94 -10.93
N CYS A 32 -14.03 1.90 -10.03
CA CYS A 32 -14.57 1.78 -8.67
C CYS A 32 -16.09 1.62 -8.69
N ARG A 33 -16.80 2.46 -9.45
CA ARG A 33 -18.26 2.37 -9.60
C ARG A 33 -18.71 1.02 -10.17
N ALA A 34 -18.01 0.50 -11.17
CA ALA A 34 -18.32 -0.80 -11.76
C ALA A 34 -18.13 -1.97 -10.78
N ASN A 35 -17.31 -1.80 -9.74
CA ASN A 35 -17.07 -2.81 -8.70
C ASN A 35 -17.81 -2.51 -7.39
N ASN A 36 -18.81 -1.62 -7.41
CA ASN A 36 -19.54 -1.17 -6.22
C ASN A 36 -18.62 -0.61 -5.10
N LEU A 37 -17.50 -0.01 -5.49
CA LEU A 37 -16.56 0.65 -4.58
C LEU A 37 -16.85 2.15 -4.57
N ALA A 38 -16.99 2.74 -3.39
CA ALA A 38 -17.07 4.18 -3.22
C ALA A 38 -15.65 4.78 -3.23
N PRO A 39 -15.26 5.58 -4.25
CA PRO A 39 -13.96 6.23 -4.25
C PRO A 39 -13.91 7.30 -3.15
N SER A 40 -13.03 7.14 -2.18
CA SER A 40 -12.73 8.18 -1.20
C SER A 40 -11.79 9.21 -1.81
N MET A 41 -12.28 10.44 -1.98
CA MET A 41 -11.50 11.60 -2.41
C MET A 41 -11.36 12.53 -1.21
N SER A 42 -10.25 12.42 -0.48
CA SER A 42 -9.99 13.30 0.65
C SER A 42 -9.80 14.75 0.16
N ARG A 43 -10.24 15.73 0.97
CA ARG A 43 -9.95 17.14 0.67
C ARG A 43 -8.44 17.37 0.71
N ARG A 44 -7.95 18.31 -0.11
CA ARG A 44 -6.57 18.80 -0.01
C ARG A 44 -6.28 19.23 1.44
N GLY A 45 -5.19 18.72 2.01
CA GLY A 45 -4.80 18.97 3.40
C GLY A 45 -5.28 17.94 4.42
N ASN A 46 -6.11 16.96 4.04
CA ASN A 46 -6.45 15.84 4.94
C ASN A 46 -5.39 14.72 4.80
N CYS A 47 -4.37 14.74 5.65
CA CYS A 47 -3.28 13.77 5.63
C CYS A 47 -3.62 12.43 6.29
N TRP A 48 -4.68 12.37 7.11
CA TRP A 48 -5.00 11.18 7.91
C TRP A 48 -5.23 9.93 7.04
N ASP A 49 -5.93 10.09 5.92
CA ASP A 49 -6.21 9.00 4.97
C ASP A 49 -4.92 8.47 4.30
N ASN A 50 -3.89 9.30 4.17
CA ASN A 50 -2.61 8.91 3.58
C ASN A 50 -1.56 8.50 4.62
N ALA A 51 -1.69 8.96 5.86
CA ALA A 51 -0.69 8.79 6.91
C ALA A 51 -0.36 7.31 7.17
N VAL A 52 -1.37 6.44 7.12
CA VAL A 52 -1.19 4.98 7.28
C VAL A 52 -0.33 4.41 6.16
N ALA A 53 -0.63 4.77 4.91
CA ALA A 53 0.14 4.33 3.75
C ALA A 53 1.57 4.89 3.79
N GLU A 54 1.74 6.17 4.11
CA GLU A 54 3.06 6.80 4.24
C GLU A 54 3.92 6.14 5.31
N SER A 55 3.34 5.84 6.48
CA SER A 55 4.02 5.14 7.57
C SER A 55 4.49 3.74 7.16
N PHE A 56 3.63 2.99 6.46
CA PHE A 56 3.99 1.70 5.88
C PHE A 56 5.19 1.84 4.91
N PHE A 57 5.11 2.75 3.93
CA PHE A 57 6.15 2.88 2.91
C PHE A 57 7.47 3.40 3.49
N SER A 58 7.41 4.29 4.49
CA SER A 58 8.58 4.74 5.23
C SER A 58 9.29 3.55 5.90
N SER A 59 8.51 2.69 6.56
CA SER A 59 9.03 1.51 7.23
C SER A 59 9.61 0.47 6.28
N LEU A 60 8.89 0.13 5.21
CA LEU A 60 9.36 -0.80 4.17
C LEU A 60 10.70 -0.35 3.60
N LYS A 61 10.81 0.94 3.26
CA LYS A 61 12.05 1.51 2.72
C LYS A 61 13.19 1.42 3.73
N LYS A 62 12.92 1.79 4.99
CA LYS A 62 13.93 1.81 6.06
C LYS A 62 14.43 0.42 6.44
N GLU A 63 13.52 -0.54 6.59
CA GLU A 63 13.80 -1.85 7.16
C GLU A 63 14.25 -2.87 6.12
N ARG A 64 13.77 -2.79 4.87
CA ARG A 64 14.08 -3.78 3.83
C ARG A 64 14.84 -3.22 2.63
N VAL A 65 14.44 -2.07 2.10
CA VAL A 65 14.99 -1.59 0.82
C VAL A 65 16.33 -0.85 0.97
N ARG A 66 16.53 -0.08 2.04
CA ARG A 66 17.66 0.88 2.17
C ARG A 66 19.05 0.26 2.04
N LYS A 67 19.23 -1.02 2.36
CA LYS A 67 20.53 -1.71 2.31
C LYS A 67 20.55 -2.90 1.34
N ARG A 68 19.58 -2.98 0.41
CA ARG A 68 19.46 -4.10 -0.54
C ARG A 68 19.54 -3.60 -1.97
N ILE A 69 20.37 -4.28 -2.77
CA ILE A 69 20.44 -4.10 -4.22
C ILE A 69 19.81 -5.35 -4.85
N TYR A 70 18.69 -5.17 -5.55
CA TYR A 70 18.02 -6.26 -6.25
C TYR A 70 18.56 -6.37 -7.67
N LYS A 71 18.96 -7.58 -8.07
CA LYS A 71 19.44 -7.85 -9.43
C LYS A 71 18.30 -7.87 -10.45
N THR A 72 17.12 -8.31 -10.04
CA THR A 72 15.94 -8.41 -10.91
C THR A 72 14.69 -7.88 -10.20
N ARG A 73 13.68 -7.50 -11.00
CA ARG A 73 12.39 -7.04 -10.48
C ARG A 73 11.66 -8.15 -9.72
N ASP A 74 11.83 -9.41 -10.12
CA ASP A 74 11.13 -10.53 -9.48
C ASP A 74 11.71 -10.87 -8.11
N MET A 75 13.03 -10.71 -7.93
CA MET A 75 13.64 -10.78 -6.59
C MET A 75 13.09 -9.70 -5.67
N ALA A 76 12.96 -8.46 -6.16
CA ALA A 76 12.38 -7.37 -5.38
C ALA A 76 10.91 -7.65 -5.03
N ARG A 77 10.12 -8.20 -5.98
CA ARG A 77 8.72 -8.56 -5.73
C ARG A 77 8.59 -9.64 -4.67
N ALA A 78 9.39 -10.71 -4.76
CA ALA A 78 9.36 -11.80 -3.79
C ALA A 78 9.74 -11.34 -2.38
N ASP A 79 10.78 -10.51 -2.26
CA ASP A 79 11.22 -10.00 -0.96
C ASP A 79 10.23 -9.01 -0.34
N ILE A 80 9.61 -8.15 -1.16
CA ILE A 80 8.55 -7.25 -0.69
C ILE A 80 7.33 -8.07 -0.26
N PHE A 81 6.98 -9.13 -0.98
CA PHE A 81 5.86 -10.00 -0.63
C PHE A 81 6.11 -10.71 0.71
N ASP A 82 7.28 -11.32 0.89
CA ASP A 82 7.71 -11.93 2.15
C ASP A 82 7.64 -10.93 3.31
N TYR A 83 8.15 -9.71 3.10
CA TYR A 83 8.08 -8.67 4.10
C TYR A 83 6.64 -8.32 4.51
N ILE A 84 5.72 -8.21 3.55
CA ILE A 84 4.32 -7.85 3.85
C ILE A 84 3.63 -8.99 4.60
N GLU A 85 3.70 -10.22 4.08
CA GLU A 85 2.90 -11.33 4.59
C GLU A 85 3.49 -11.96 5.85
N VAL A 86 4.80 -12.15 5.89
CA VAL A 86 5.45 -12.92 6.97
C VAL A 86 5.87 -12.00 8.11
N PHE A 87 6.36 -10.79 7.79
CA PHE A 87 6.86 -9.88 8.81
C PHE A 87 5.83 -8.83 9.22
N TYR A 88 5.33 -8.03 8.27
CA TYR A 88 4.50 -6.87 8.56
C TYR A 88 3.14 -7.27 9.16
N ASN A 89 2.39 -8.14 8.49
CA ASN A 89 1.05 -8.51 8.95
C ASN A 89 1.08 -9.40 10.21
N ARG A 90 1.99 -10.37 10.27
CA ARG A 90 2.00 -11.40 11.32
C ARG A 90 2.81 -11.02 12.56
N THR A 91 3.95 -10.36 12.39
CA THR A 91 4.96 -10.24 13.45
C THR A 91 5.15 -8.80 13.93
N ARG A 92 4.98 -7.80 13.06
CA ARG A 92 5.30 -6.41 13.38
C ARG A 92 4.36 -5.86 14.45
N ARG A 93 4.93 -5.46 15.59
CA ARG A 93 4.18 -4.82 16.67
C ARG A 93 3.96 -3.35 16.35
N HIS A 94 2.73 -2.89 16.46
CA HIS A 94 2.40 -1.47 16.31
C HIS A 94 2.02 -0.87 17.66
N SER A 95 2.72 0.19 18.07
CA SER A 95 2.41 0.92 19.31
C SER A 95 0.98 1.44 19.33
N HIS A 96 0.46 1.88 18.17
CA HIS A 96 -0.92 2.33 18.01
C HIS A 96 -1.96 1.21 18.21
N LEU A 97 -1.59 -0.05 18.00
CA LEU A 97 -2.47 -1.21 18.20
C LEU A 97 -2.29 -1.84 19.59
N GLY A 98 -1.65 -1.16 20.54
CA GLY A 98 -1.34 -1.76 21.86
C GLY A 98 -0.21 -2.79 21.81
N GLY A 99 0.63 -2.75 20.77
CA GLY A 99 1.79 -3.63 20.64
C GLY A 99 1.47 -5.02 20.10
N VAL A 100 0.30 -5.24 19.52
CA VAL A 100 -0.02 -6.47 18.76
C VAL A 100 0.27 -6.30 17.28
N SER A 101 0.27 -7.41 16.53
CA SER A 101 0.42 -7.38 15.07
C SER A 101 -0.89 -7.02 14.37
N PRO A 102 -0.84 -6.49 13.13
CA PRO A 102 -2.04 -6.17 12.37
C PRO A 102 -3.00 -7.36 12.24
N GLU A 103 -2.48 -8.56 11.95
CA GLU A 103 -3.31 -9.76 11.85
C GLU A 103 -3.96 -10.14 13.19
N ALA A 104 -3.24 -10.01 14.30
CA ALA A 104 -3.80 -10.27 15.62
C ALA A 104 -4.89 -9.25 16.00
N PHE A 105 -4.70 -7.99 15.64
CA PHE A 105 -5.69 -6.94 15.85
C PHE A 105 -6.96 -7.18 15.02
N GLU A 106 -6.82 -7.53 13.74
CA GLU A 106 -7.96 -7.85 12.87
C GLU A 106 -8.72 -9.09 13.36
N LYS A 107 -8.02 -10.13 13.83
CA LYS A 107 -8.66 -11.34 14.42
C LYS A 107 -9.37 -11.06 15.75
N ALA A 108 -8.93 -10.06 16.51
CA ALA A 108 -9.52 -9.69 17.79
C ALA A 108 -10.69 -8.70 17.65
N SER A 109 -10.84 -8.05 16.49
CA SER A 109 -12.02 -7.23 16.19
C SER A 109 -13.15 -8.14 15.66
N PRO A 110 -14.35 -8.11 16.28
CA PRO A 110 -15.51 -8.88 15.85
C PRO A 110 -16.11 -8.41 14.52
#